data_AF-A0A2E0P6J4-F1
#
_entry.id   AF-A0A2E0P6J4-F1
#
_cell.length_a   1.000
_cell.length_b   1.000
_cell.length_c   1.000
_cell.angle_alpha   90.00
_cell.angle_beta   90.00
_cell.angle_gamma   90.00
#
_symmetry.space_group_name_H-M   'P 1'
#
loop_
_entity.id
_entity.type
_entity.pdbx_description
1 polymer ?
#
loop_
_entity_poly.entity_id
_entity_poly.type
_entity_poly.pdbx_seq_one_letter_code
_entity_poly.pdbx_strand_id
1 'polypeptide(L)'
;VIAIFIMTPISPMSVYVFSAAMGVLWLSTVPLTTGLVAQTQGLTYLSTLAGFVFLSHQTGSFIGAWLGGRIFDSYQDYTPMWIAAVVLGVLATLIHLPIREAPGPLATQALSR
;
A
#
# COMPACT_ATOMS: atom_id res chain seq x y z
N VAL A 1 4.33 7.58 -9.86
CA VAL A 1 5.82 7.54 -9.83
C VAL A 1 6.37 6.30 -10.51
N ILE A 2 6.01 5.08 -10.09
CA ILE A 2 6.48 3.82 -10.72
C ILE A 2 6.22 3.79 -12.24
N ALA A 3 4.97 4.01 -12.66
CA ALA A 3 4.61 3.99 -14.08
C ALA A 3 5.42 5.00 -14.93
N ILE A 4 5.72 6.18 -14.38
CA ILE A 4 6.53 7.19 -15.04
C ILE A 4 7.98 6.71 -15.17
N PHE A 5 8.53 6.11 -14.10
CA PHE A 5 9.90 5.62 -14.09
C PHE A 5 10.12 4.51 -15.12
N ILE A 6 9.21 3.55 -15.25
CA ILE A 6 9.36 2.46 -16.24
C ILE A 6 9.25 2.93 -17.69
N MET A 7 8.56 4.05 -17.94
CA MET A 7 8.46 4.68 -19.27
C MET A 7 9.66 5.62 -19.57
N THR A 8 10.48 5.91 -18.58
CA THR A 8 11.64 6.80 -18.69
C THR A 8 12.89 5.97 -18.95
N PRO A 9 13.79 6.39 -19.87
CA PRO A 9 15.08 5.72 -20.04
C PRO A 9 15.87 5.63 -18.74
N ILE A 10 16.51 4.48 -18.52
CA ILE A 10 17.34 4.24 -17.33
C ILE A 10 18.60 5.11 -17.43
N SER A 11 18.79 5.95 -16.42
CA SER A 11 19.97 6.79 -16.24
C SER A 11 20.19 7.04 -14.75
N PRO A 12 21.39 7.43 -14.30
CA PRO A 12 21.61 7.80 -12.90
C PRO A 12 20.62 8.85 -12.40
N MET A 13 20.32 9.86 -13.22
CA MET A 13 19.39 10.92 -12.87
C MET A 13 17.94 10.42 -12.73
N SER A 14 17.45 9.58 -13.64
CA SER A 14 16.08 9.05 -13.52
C SER A 14 15.93 8.15 -12.31
N VAL A 15 16.96 7.38 -11.96
CA VAL A 15 17.00 6.56 -10.74
C VAL A 15 17.01 7.44 -9.48
N TYR A 16 17.79 8.51 -9.44
CA TYR A 16 17.82 9.42 -8.28
C TYR A 16 16.49 10.13 -8.06
N VAL A 17 15.86 10.65 -9.13
CA VAL A 17 14.54 11.30 -9.04
C VAL A 17 13.49 10.30 -8.58
N PHE A 18 13.47 9.10 -9.14
CA PHE A 18 12.56 8.04 -8.71
C PHE A 18 12.77 7.69 -7.24
N SER A 19 14.02 7.52 -6.80
CA SER A 19 14.37 7.14 -5.43
C SER A 19 13.97 8.22 -4.43
N ALA A 20 14.20 9.50 -4.75
CA ALA A 20 13.77 10.62 -3.92
C ALA A 20 12.23 10.68 -3.80
N ALA A 21 11.52 10.54 -4.93
CA ALA A 21 10.05 10.52 -4.93
C ALA A 21 9.50 9.32 -4.15
N MET A 22 10.08 8.13 -4.32
CA MET A 22 9.72 6.95 -3.54
C MET A 22 10.04 7.15 -2.05
N GLY A 23 11.16 7.78 -1.69
CA GLY A 23 11.50 8.08 -0.29
C GLY A 23 10.42 8.91 0.43
N VAL A 24 9.80 9.85 -0.29
CA VAL A 24 8.66 10.64 0.23
C VAL A 24 7.38 9.79 0.32
N LEU A 25 7.12 8.93 -0.67
CA LEU A 25 5.84 8.22 -0.79
C LEU A 25 5.79 6.88 -0.06
N TRP A 26 6.93 6.23 0.18
CA TRP A 26 7.04 4.81 0.60
C TRP A 26 6.20 4.46 1.82
N LEU A 27 6.20 5.33 2.85
CA LEU A 27 5.43 5.12 4.09
C LEU A 27 4.22 6.06 4.24
N SER A 28 3.91 6.86 3.21
CA SER A 28 2.90 7.92 3.29
C SER A 28 1.50 7.40 3.65
N THR A 29 1.18 6.16 3.28
CA THR A 29 -0.13 5.55 3.54
C THR A 29 -0.25 4.94 4.95
N VAL A 30 0.85 4.69 5.66
CA VAL A 30 0.79 4.03 6.98
C VAL A 30 0.04 4.88 8.03
N PRO A 31 0.35 6.19 8.20
CA PRO A 31 -0.39 7.03 9.14
C PRO A 31 -1.83 7.28 8.68
N LEU A 32 -2.06 7.45 7.37
CA LEU A 32 -3.39 7.71 6.81
C LEU A 32 -4.33 6.52 7.00
N THR A 33 -3.88 5.30 6.71
CA THR A 33 -4.67 4.09 6.93
C THR A 33 -4.96 3.89 8.42
N THR A 34 -3.96 4.10 9.28
CA THR A 34 -4.15 3.97 10.74
C THR A 34 -5.16 5.01 11.26
N GLY A 35 -5.06 6.25 10.80
CA GLY A 35 -6.00 7.33 11.15
C GLY A 35 -7.41 7.05 10.66
N LEU A 36 -7.56 6.54 9.43
CA LEU A 36 -8.86 6.16 8.86
C LEU A 36 -9.52 5.02 9.65
N VAL A 37 -8.76 4.01 10.07
CA VAL A 37 -9.28 2.94 10.94
C VAL A 37 -9.72 3.51 12.29
N ALA A 38 -8.91 4.37 12.92
CA ALA A 38 -9.26 4.99 14.18
C ALA A 38 -10.53 5.87 14.07
N GLN A 39 -10.67 6.64 13.00
CA GLN A 39 -11.80 7.53 12.74
C GLN A 39 -13.10 6.74 12.47
N THR A 40 -13.02 5.67 11.68
CA THR A 40 -14.20 4.92 11.25
C THR A 40 -14.60 3.82 12.24
N GLN A 41 -13.64 3.18 12.92
CA GLN A 41 -13.90 2.04 13.82
C GLN A 41 -13.76 2.37 15.30
N GLY A 42 -13.21 3.55 15.64
CA GLY A 42 -12.95 3.96 17.01
C GLY A 42 -11.66 3.36 17.59
N LEU A 43 -11.37 3.70 18.84
CA LEU A 43 -10.09 3.33 19.49
C LEU A 43 -10.15 2.01 20.28
N THR A 44 -11.34 1.53 20.65
CA THR A 44 -11.54 0.37 21.53
C THR A 44 -10.85 -0.90 21.04
N TYR A 45 -10.90 -1.16 19.72
CA TYR A 45 -10.31 -2.35 19.10
C TYR A 45 -9.16 -2.01 18.15
N LEU A 46 -8.60 -0.79 18.26
CA LEU A 46 -7.63 -0.28 17.29
C LEU A 46 -6.39 -1.19 17.17
N SER A 47 -5.87 -1.70 18.29
CA SER A 47 -4.70 -2.60 18.27
C SER A 47 -4.97 -3.90 17.51
N THR A 48 -6.16 -4.49 17.69
CA THR A 48 -6.55 -5.72 16.99
C THR A 48 -6.73 -5.46 15.48
N LEU A 49 -7.42 -4.38 15.13
CA LEU A 49 -7.61 -3.99 13.73
C LEU A 49 -6.28 -3.64 13.05
N ALA A 50 -5.39 -2.92 13.74
CA ALA A 50 -4.04 -2.65 13.26
C ALA A 50 -3.23 -3.94 13.08
N GLY A 51 -3.41 -4.92 13.97
CA GLY A 51 -2.83 -6.26 13.82
C GLY A 51 -3.28 -6.97 12.54
N PHE A 52 -4.57 -6.90 12.19
CA PHE A 52 -5.08 -7.45 10.93
C PHE A 52 -4.55 -6.71 9.69
N VAL A 53 -4.47 -5.37 9.76
CA VAL A 53 -3.86 -4.57 8.69
C VAL A 53 -2.39 -4.96 8.50
N PHE A 54 -1.64 -5.09 9.59
CA PHE A 54 -0.24 -5.51 9.56
C PHE A 54 -0.07 -6.91 9.01
N LEU A 55 -0.86 -7.88 9.48
CA LEU A 55 -0.83 -9.26 8.96
C LEU A 55 -1.07 -9.27 7.44
N SER A 56 -2.09 -8.55 6.98
CA SER A 56 -2.41 -8.44 5.55
C SER A 56 -1.25 -7.83 4.75
N HIS A 57 -0.61 -6.80 5.30
CA HIS A 57 0.58 -6.20 4.71
C HIS A 57 1.76 -7.19 4.62
N GLN A 58 1.99 -7.97 5.68
CA GLN A 58 3.07 -8.97 5.69
C GLN A 58 2.80 -10.10 4.70
N THR A 59 1.56 -10.57 4.58
CA THR A 59 1.16 -11.55 3.56
C THR A 59 1.41 -11.00 2.15
N GLY A 60 0.99 -9.76 1.87
CA GLY A 60 1.25 -9.10 0.59
C GLY A 60 2.74 -8.94 0.31
N SER A 61 3.53 -8.54 1.31
CA SER A 61 4.99 -8.39 1.20
C SER A 61 5.68 -9.71 0.89
N PHE A 62 5.27 -10.79 1.55
CA PHE A 62 5.77 -12.14 1.27
C PHE A 62 5.45 -12.55 -0.16
N ILE A 63 4.18 -12.45 -0.58
CA ILE A 63 3.75 -12.84 -1.93
C ILE A 63 4.49 -12.01 -2.98
N GLY A 64 4.63 -10.70 -2.77
CA GLY A 64 5.31 -9.79 -3.68
C GLY A 64 6.80 -10.12 -3.84
N ALA A 65 7.52 -10.30 -2.73
CA ALA A 65 8.95 -10.64 -2.76
C ALA A 65 9.18 -12.03 -3.39
N TRP A 66 8.36 -13.01 -3.01
CA TRP A 66 8.44 -14.37 -3.56
C TRP A 66 8.14 -14.40 -5.07
N LEU A 67 7.07 -13.73 -5.51
CA LEU A 67 6.74 -13.62 -6.94
C LEU A 67 7.83 -12.87 -7.70
N GLY A 68 8.41 -11.82 -7.12
CA GLY A 68 9.52 -11.09 -7.73
C GLY A 68 10.71 -11.99 -8.05
N GLY A 69 11.15 -12.79 -7.08
CA GLY A 69 12.21 -13.79 -7.30
C GLY A 69 11.81 -14.82 -8.35
N ARG A 70 10.59 -15.36 -8.25
CA ARG A 70 10.12 -16.42 -9.15
C ARG A 70 9.95 -15.96 -10.60
N ILE A 71 9.51 -14.71 -10.81
CA ILE A 71 9.42 -14.06 -12.12
C ILE A 71 10.82 -13.88 -12.70
N PHE A 72 11.76 -13.36 -11.91
CA PHE A 72 13.13 -13.17 -12.38
C PHE A 72 13.79 -14.51 -12.76
N ASP A 73 13.66 -15.55 -11.93
CA ASP A 73 14.20 -16.88 -12.25
C ASP A 73 13.66 -17.44 -13.58
N SER A 74 12.41 -17.13 -13.92
CA SER A 74 11.76 -17.62 -15.15
C SER A 74 12.00 -16.75 -16.39
N TYR A 75 12.04 -15.43 -16.24
CA TYR A 75 12.06 -14.49 -17.37
C TYR A 75 13.36 -13.69 -17.48
N GLN A 76 14.20 -13.70 -16.43
CA GLN A 76 15.38 -12.85 -16.27
C GLN A 76 15.06 -11.35 -16.43
N ASP A 77 13.83 -10.97 -16.10
CA ASP A 77 13.29 -9.62 -16.25
C ASP A 77 12.30 -9.33 -15.11
N TYR A 78 12.34 -8.10 -14.58
CA TYR A 78 11.42 -7.60 -13.56
C TYR A 78 10.24 -6.80 -14.14
N THR A 79 10.21 -6.53 -15.44
CA THR A 79 9.14 -5.77 -16.09
C THR A 79 7.74 -6.26 -15.72
N PRO A 80 7.44 -7.58 -15.69
CA PRO A 80 6.13 -8.07 -15.25
C PRO A 80 5.79 -7.67 -13.80
N MET A 81 6.78 -7.68 -12.90
CA MET A 81 6.59 -7.29 -11.51
C MET A 81 6.33 -5.78 -11.37
N TRP A 82 7.01 -4.96 -12.17
CA TRP A 82 6.76 -3.52 -12.21
C TRP A 82 5.35 -3.19 -12.69
N ILE A 83 4.87 -3.88 -13.74
CA ILE A 83 3.49 -3.73 -14.24
C ILE A 83 2.50 -4.17 -13.17
N ALA A 84 2.75 -5.30 -12.50
CA ALA A 84 1.90 -5.78 -11.41
C ALA A 84 1.81 -4.75 -10.27
N ALA A 85 2.92 -4.11 -9.89
CA ALA A 85 2.93 -3.06 -8.87
C ALA A 85 2.06 -1.85 -9.27
N VAL A 86 2.09 -1.44 -10.55
CA VAL A 86 1.22 -0.36 -11.05
C VAL A 86 -0.25 -0.77 -10.99
N VAL A 87 -0.60 -1.96 -11.48
CA VAL A 87 -1.97 -2.47 -11.48
C VAL A 87 -2.51 -2.58 -10.05
N LEU A 88 -1.75 -3.17 -9.13
CA LEU A 88 -2.15 -3.29 -7.73
C LEU A 88 -2.31 -1.93 -7.05
N GLY A 89 -1.46 -0.95 -7.36
CA GLY A 89 -1.62 0.42 -6.85
C GLY A 89 -2.91 1.10 -7.34
N VAL A 90 -3.26 0.91 -8.61
CA VAL A 90 -4.54 1.40 -9.16
C VAL A 90 -5.72 0.69 -8.50
N LEU A 91 -5.69 -0.65 -8.39
CA LEU A 91 -6.73 -1.42 -7.73
C LEU A 91 -6.91 -1.00 -6.27
N ALA A 92 -5.81 -0.81 -5.54
CA ALA A 92 -5.83 -0.31 -4.18
C ALA A 92 -6.54 1.05 -4.13
N THR A 93 -6.20 1.99 -5.02
CA THR A 93 -6.88 3.29 -5.11
C THR A 93 -8.39 3.10 -5.30
N LEU A 94 -8.80 2.29 -6.28
CA LEU A 94 -10.21 2.05 -6.60
C LEU A 94 -10.98 1.42 -5.43
N ILE A 95 -10.37 0.48 -4.71
CA ILE A 95 -10.96 -0.18 -3.53
C ILE A 95 -11.15 0.81 -2.38
N HIS A 96 -10.28 1.83 -2.26
CA HIS A 96 -10.37 2.84 -1.21
C HIS A 96 -11.37 3.97 -1.53
N LEU A 97 -11.63 4.28 -2.81
CA LEU A 97 -12.57 5.34 -3.21
C LEU A 97 -13.97 5.29 -2.55
N PRO A 98 -14.64 4.13 -2.39
CA PRO A 98 -15.97 4.08 -1.78
C PRO A 98 -15.97 4.16 -0.24
N ILE A 99 -14.81 4.22 0.42
CA ILE A 99 -14.75 4.27 1.88
C ILE A 99 -15.36 5.58 2.37
N ARG A 100 -16.33 5.48 3.29
CA ARG A 100 -16.93 6.64 3.96
C ARG A 100 -16.15 6.93 5.23
N GLU A 101 -15.56 8.12 5.32
CA GLU A 101 -14.78 8.60 6.47
C GLU A 101 -15.68 9.09 7.63
N ALA A 102 -16.75 8.34 7.93
CA ALA A 102 -17.66 8.62 9.02
C ALA A 102 -17.52 7.53 10.11
N PRO A 103 -17.78 7.86 11.39
CA PRO A 103 -17.81 6.87 12.46
C PRO A 103 -18.82 5.76 12.15
N GLY A 104 -18.34 4.51 12.12
CA GLY A 104 -19.15 3.32 11.98
C GLY A 104 -19.73 2.83 13.31
N PRO A 105 -20.51 1.73 13.31
CA PRO A 105 -21.22 1.25 14.50
C PRO A 105 -20.32 1.01 15.72
N LEU A 106 -19.11 0.48 15.51
CA LEU A 106 -18.13 0.25 16.58
C LEU A 106 -17.67 1.57 17.23
N ALA A 107 -17.40 2.59 16.42
CA ALA A 107 -17.02 3.91 16.90
C ALA A 107 -18.16 4.59 17.66
N THR A 108 -19.39 4.52 17.14
CA THR A 108 -20.58 5.10 17.77
C THR A 108 -20.91 4.44 19.11
N GLN A 109 -20.77 3.11 19.20
CA GLN A 109 -21.02 2.39 20.44
C GLN A 109 -20.03 2.78 21.55
N ALA A 110 -18.77 3.01 21.20
CA ALA A 110 -17.75 3.46 22.15
C ALA A 110 -18.06 4.86 22.72
N LEU A 111 -18.63 5.76 21.91
CA LEU A 111 -19.02 7.12 22.35
C LEU A 111 -20.25 7.13 23.27
N SER A 112 -21.04 6.05 23.26
CA SER A 112 -22.26 5.92 24.08
C SER A 112 -22.02 5.35 25.49
N ARG A 113 -20.78 4.96 25.78
CA ARG A 113 -20.34 4.46 27.10
C ARG A 113 -19.63 5.57 27.87
#